data_AF-A0A2I1C9G3-F1
#
_entry.id   AF-A0A2I1C9G3-F1
#
_cell.length_a   1.000
_cell.length_b   1.000
_cell.length_c   1.000
_cell.angle_alpha   90.00
_cell.angle_beta   90.00
_cell.angle_gamma   90.00
#
_symmetry.space_group_name_H-M   'P 1'
#
loop_
_entity.id
_entity.type
_entity.pdbx_description
1 polymer ?
#
loop_
_entity_poly.entity_id
_entity_poly.type
_entity_poly.pdbx_seq_one_letter_code
_entity_poly.pdbx_strand_id
1 'polypeptide(L)'
;MLGVALTLIFALWRYGKEEQWTAEESDNVALSRTTLLRDNQLILHPDLGGSTITPISGLGIFFDKSGNSATTPAIFLHSIQKFGAAPEVSLFFHLRPLSVPTVAPSERYAVVRCHSYGNGPGKQPIPNCFRLIVRHGYTDEVITPDRGILAVIFLVFL
;
A
#
# COMPACT_ATOMS: atom_id res chain seq x y z
N MET A 1 -28.38 -22.41 -28.65
CA MET A 1 -28.32 -22.83 -27.24
C MET A 1 -26.95 -22.54 -26.62
N LEU A 2 -25.85 -23.10 -27.14
CA LEU A 2 -24.49 -22.82 -26.62
C LEU A 2 -24.09 -21.34 -26.68
N GLY A 3 -24.34 -20.66 -27.80
CA GLY A 3 -24.01 -19.23 -27.94
C GLY A 3 -24.71 -18.35 -26.89
N VAL A 4 -25.97 -18.64 -26.57
CA VAL A 4 -26.72 -17.92 -25.53
C VAL A 4 -26.11 -18.17 -24.16
N ALA A 5 -25.74 -19.42 -23.84
CA ALA A 5 -25.10 -19.76 -22.57
C ALA A 5 -23.74 -19.05 -22.41
N LEU A 6 -22.91 -19.03 -23.45
CA LEU A 6 -21.62 -18.33 -23.43
C LEU A 6 -21.81 -16.81 -23.28
N THR A 7 -22.77 -16.21 -23.98
CA THR A 7 -23.07 -14.79 -23.85
C THR A 7 -23.49 -14.44 -22.41
N LEU A 8 -24.32 -15.27 -21.77
CA LEU A 8 -24.73 -15.05 -20.38
C LEU A 8 -23.54 -15.16 -19.41
N ILE A 9 -22.66 -16.15 -19.60
CA ILE A 9 -21.46 -16.32 -18.77
C ILE A 9 -20.52 -15.11 -18.91
N PHE A 10 -20.26 -14.65 -20.14
CA PHE A 10 -19.41 -13.49 -20.36
C PHE A 10 -20.03 -12.20 -19.86
N ALA A 11 -21.35 -12.01 -20.01
CA ALA A 11 -22.06 -10.87 -19.48
C ALA A 11 -21.98 -10.82 -17.94
N LEU A 12 -22.21 -11.96 -17.27
CA LEU A 12 -22.12 -12.06 -15.82
C LEU A 12 -20.68 -11.81 -15.33
N TRP A 13 -19.70 -12.41 -16.01
CA TRP A 13 -18.28 -12.19 -15.68
C TRP A 13 -17.88 -10.71 -15.87
N ARG A 14 -18.30 -10.09 -16.97
CA ARG A 14 -18.06 -8.67 -17.25
C ARG A 14 -18.66 -7.79 -16.16
N TYR A 15 -19.91 -8.03 -15.80
CA TYR A 15 -20.59 -7.30 -14.72
C TYR A 15 -19.83 -7.43 -13.39
N GLY A 16 -19.45 -8.66 -13.01
CA GLY A 16 -18.66 -8.88 -11.79
C GLY A 16 -17.31 -8.14 -11.80
N LYS A 17 -16.65 -8.02 -12.97
CA LYS A 17 -15.42 -7.23 -13.11
C LYS A 17 -15.66 -5.72 -12.96
N GLU A 18 -16.77 -5.19 -13.48
CA GLU A 18 -17.13 -3.78 -13.33
C GLU A 18 -17.40 -3.43 -11.88
N GLU A 19 -18.23 -4.21 -11.20
CA GLU A 19 -18.53 -4.00 -9.77
C GLU A 19 -17.27 -4.10 -8.91
N GLN A 20 -16.38 -5.06 -9.20
CA GLN A 20 -15.08 -5.16 -8.54
C GLN A 20 -14.25 -3.89 -8.76
N TRP A 21 -14.18 -3.36 -9.97
CA TRP A 21 -13.41 -2.14 -10.25
C TRP A 21 -14.00 -0.91 -9.57
N THR A 22 -15.33 -0.78 -9.55
CA THR A 22 -16.02 0.29 -8.82
C THR A 22 -15.67 0.25 -7.34
N ALA A 23 -15.66 -0.95 -6.73
CA ALA A 23 -15.24 -1.11 -5.34
C ALA A 23 -13.75 -0.77 -5.14
N GLU A 24 -12.86 -1.26 -6.00
CA GLU A 24 -11.42 -0.96 -5.94
C GLU A 24 -11.12 0.53 -6.16
N GLU A 25 -11.95 1.24 -6.94
CA GLU A 25 -11.82 2.68 -7.15
C GLU A 25 -12.15 3.47 -5.88
N SER A 26 -13.17 3.03 -5.13
CA SER A 26 -13.54 3.65 -3.85
C SER A 26 -12.45 3.52 -2.78
N ASP A 27 -11.59 2.51 -2.88
CA ASP A 27 -10.45 2.27 -1.98
C ASP A 27 -9.23 3.17 -2.30
N ASN A 28 -9.23 3.90 -3.42
CA ASN A 28 -8.13 4.80 -3.81
C ASN A 28 -8.16 6.13 -3.04
N VAL A 29 -7.96 6.05 -1.73
CA VAL A 29 -7.91 7.24 -0.88
C VAL A 29 -6.48 7.77 -0.85
N ALA A 30 -6.33 9.08 -1.11
CA ALA A 30 -5.04 9.75 -0.98
C ALA A 30 -4.53 9.70 0.46
N LEU A 31 -3.25 9.44 0.67
CA LEU A 31 -2.63 9.41 2.02
C LEU A 31 -2.85 10.71 2.80
N SER A 32 -2.83 11.81 2.07
CA SER A 32 -3.22 13.16 2.48
C SER A 32 -4.59 13.27 3.16
N ARG A 33 -5.56 12.49 2.70
CA ARG A 33 -6.96 12.49 3.18
C ARG A 33 -7.21 11.41 4.22
N THR A 34 -6.17 10.64 4.57
CA THR A 34 -6.30 9.47 5.42
C THR A 34 -5.85 9.77 6.84
N THR A 35 -4.70 10.43 6.98
CA THR A 35 -4.07 10.70 8.28
C THR A 35 -3.57 12.13 8.32
N LEU A 36 -3.52 12.73 9.50
CA LEU A 36 -2.97 14.04 9.76
C LEU A 36 -1.90 13.91 10.84
N LEU A 37 -0.82 14.68 10.71
CA LEU A 37 0.19 14.77 11.75
C LEU A 37 -0.09 16.02 12.59
N ARG A 38 -0.40 15.83 13.87
CA ARG A 38 -0.60 16.90 14.86
C ARG A 38 0.29 16.59 16.06
N ASP A 39 1.12 17.55 16.46
CA ASP A 39 2.01 17.42 17.64
C ASP A 39 2.85 16.14 17.63
N ASN A 40 3.35 15.76 16.45
CA ASN A 40 4.11 14.53 16.19
C ASN A 40 3.34 13.22 16.43
N GLN A 41 2.02 13.30 16.60
CA GLN A 41 1.11 12.16 16.72
C GLN A 41 0.26 12.01 15.44
N LEU A 42 0.09 10.78 14.99
CA LEU A 42 -0.75 10.47 13.85
C LEU A 42 -2.22 10.44 14.29
N ILE A 43 -3.06 11.22 13.61
CA ILE A 43 -4.49 11.28 13.84
C ILE A 43 -5.19 10.86 12.56
N LEU A 44 -6.28 10.11 12.69
CA LEU A 44 -7.11 9.78 11.55
C LEU A 44 -7.79 11.06 11.03
N HIS A 45 -7.94 11.19 9.71
CA HIS A 45 -8.62 12.35 9.14
C HIS A 45 -10.05 12.50 9.71
N PRO A 46 -10.57 13.72 9.94
CA PRO A 46 -11.90 13.93 10.51
C PRO A 46 -13.03 13.18 9.76
N ASP A 47 -12.98 13.17 8.43
CA ASP A 47 -13.93 12.44 7.57
C ASP A 47 -13.97 10.92 7.84
N LEU A 48 -12.93 10.36 8.46
CA LEU A 48 -12.78 8.94 8.73
C LEU A 48 -12.97 8.59 10.22
N GLY A 49 -13.32 9.57 11.05
CA GLY A 49 -13.61 9.37 12.48
C GLY A 49 -12.76 10.21 13.43
N GLY A 50 -11.69 10.87 12.95
CA GLY A 50 -10.92 11.85 13.73
C GLY A 50 -10.20 11.31 14.98
N SER A 51 -10.11 9.99 15.14
CA SER A 51 -9.52 9.35 16.32
C SER A 51 -7.99 9.45 16.30
N THR A 52 -7.40 9.58 17.49
CA THR A 52 -5.97 9.50 17.67
C THR A 52 -5.48 8.08 17.46
N ILE A 53 -4.45 7.90 16.64
CA ILE A 53 -3.89 6.58 16.35
C ILE A 53 -2.84 6.27 17.42
N THR A 54 -3.06 5.17 18.14
CA THR A 54 -2.14 4.73 19.18
C THR A 54 -0.96 3.98 18.55
N PRO A 55 0.29 4.36 18.83
CA PRO A 55 1.44 3.60 18.36
C PRO A 55 1.51 2.26 19.09
N ILE A 56 1.72 1.17 18.35
CA ILE A 56 1.98 -0.17 18.89
C ILE A 56 3.40 -0.61 18.51
N SER A 57 4.14 -1.18 19.46
CA SER A 57 5.51 -1.60 19.20
C SER A 57 5.59 -2.71 18.17
N GLY A 58 6.53 -2.56 17.22
CA GLY A 58 6.79 -3.54 16.17
C GLY A 58 6.77 -2.95 14.75
N LEU A 59 6.95 -3.86 13.79
CA LEU A 59 6.96 -3.57 12.35
C LEU A 59 5.67 -4.10 11.71
N GLY A 60 4.91 -3.22 11.06
CA GLY A 60 3.78 -3.59 10.22
C GLY A 60 4.17 -3.62 8.75
N ILE A 61 3.96 -4.76 8.08
CA ILE A 61 4.12 -4.85 6.62
C ILE A 61 2.73 -4.92 5.98
N PHE A 62 2.42 -3.94 5.14
CA PHE A 62 1.13 -3.79 4.47
C PHE A 62 1.34 -3.91 2.97
N PHE A 63 0.70 -4.88 2.34
CA PHE A 63 0.78 -5.04 0.89
C PHE A 63 0.06 -3.89 0.17
N ASP A 64 0.81 -3.19 -0.68
CA ASP A 64 0.32 -2.14 -1.56
C ASP A 64 0.13 -2.70 -2.96
N LYS A 65 -1.12 -2.99 -3.33
CA LYS A 65 -1.48 -3.50 -4.66
C LYS A 65 -1.23 -2.45 -5.75
N SER A 66 -1.48 -1.18 -5.45
CA SER A 66 -1.43 -0.09 -6.44
C SER A 66 0.00 0.37 -6.74
N GLY A 67 0.86 0.36 -5.72
CA GLY A 67 2.21 0.93 -5.78
C GLY A 67 2.23 2.44 -6.00
N ASN A 68 1.09 3.12 -5.94
CA ASN A 68 0.99 4.53 -6.22
C ASN A 68 1.39 5.34 -4.99
N SER A 69 2.42 6.17 -5.14
CA SER A 69 2.95 7.01 -4.06
C SER A 69 1.91 7.97 -3.45
N ALA A 70 0.86 8.31 -4.21
CA ALA A 70 -0.19 9.23 -3.78
C ALA A 70 -1.31 8.57 -2.96
N THR A 71 -1.47 7.25 -3.03
CA THR A 71 -2.56 6.51 -2.38
C THR A 71 -2.10 5.78 -1.13
N THR A 72 -3.02 5.60 -0.19
CA THR A 72 -2.82 4.73 0.97
C THR A 72 -3.19 3.30 0.59
N PRO A 73 -2.41 2.29 1.01
CA PRO A 73 -2.85 0.90 0.90
C PRO A 73 -4.16 0.70 1.68
N ALA A 74 -5.21 0.19 1.03
CA ALA A 74 -6.52 -0.02 1.66
C ALA A 74 -6.44 -0.85 2.94
N ILE A 75 -5.55 -1.85 2.97
CA ILE A 75 -5.33 -2.68 4.16
C ILE A 75 -4.78 -1.88 5.35
N PHE A 76 -3.89 -0.91 5.10
CA PHE A 76 -3.38 -0.03 6.15
C PHE A 76 -4.51 0.89 6.66
N LEU A 77 -5.27 1.50 5.74
CA LEU A 77 -6.41 2.34 6.07
C LEU A 77 -7.43 1.60 6.96
N HIS A 78 -7.83 0.40 6.55
CA HIS A 78 -8.75 -0.42 7.34
C HIS A 78 -8.16 -0.81 8.69
N SER A 79 -6.85 -1.06 8.79
CA SER A 79 -6.22 -1.39 10.07
C SER A 79 -6.29 -0.22 11.05
N ILE A 80 -5.93 0.99 10.62
CA ILE A 80 -5.94 2.16 11.51
C ILE A 80 -7.37 2.60 11.87
N GLN A 81 -8.32 2.45 10.95
CA GLN A 81 -9.74 2.75 11.22
C GLN A 81 -10.36 1.80 12.23
N LYS A 82 -10.10 0.50 12.09
CA LYS A 82 -10.75 -0.53 12.91
C LYS A 82 -10.07 -0.73 14.26
N PHE A 83 -8.75 -0.65 14.30
CA PHE A 83 -7.98 -0.88 15.52
C PHE A 83 -7.65 0.40 16.27
N GLY A 84 -7.73 1.58 15.62
CA GLY A 84 -7.31 2.84 16.24
C GLY A 84 -5.82 2.86 16.59
N ALA A 85 -5.03 2.01 15.94
CA ALA A 85 -3.63 1.79 16.27
C ALA A 85 -2.80 1.54 15.00
N ALA A 86 -1.54 1.97 15.03
CA ALA A 86 -0.58 1.75 13.95
C ALA A 86 0.78 1.30 14.51
N PRO A 87 1.48 0.38 13.85
CA PRO A 87 2.83 -0.01 14.24
C PRO A 87 3.81 1.16 14.25
N GLU A 88 4.76 1.13 15.19
CA GLU A 88 5.85 2.11 15.32
C GLU A 88 6.64 2.28 14.02
N VAL A 89 6.80 1.19 13.25
CA VAL A 89 7.35 1.22 11.90
C VAL A 89 6.33 0.61 10.94
N SER A 90 5.92 1.37 9.93
CA SER A 90 4.96 0.92 8.91
C SER A 90 5.64 0.83 7.54
N LEU A 91 5.60 -0.34 6.92
CA LEU A 91 6.16 -0.62 5.61
C LEU A 91 5.06 -0.95 4.60
N PHE A 92 4.93 -0.14 3.54
CA PHE A 92 4.08 -0.43 2.40
C PHE A 92 4.87 -1.21 1.36
N PHE A 93 4.52 -2.47 1.15
CA PHE A 93 5.25 -3.38 0.27
C PHE A 93 4.55 -3.54 -1.07
N HIS A 94 5.21 -3.13 -2.15
CA HIS A 94 4.69 -3.23 -3.51
C HIS A 94 5.60 -4.09 -4.39
N LEU A 95 5.02 -5.11 -5.03
CA LEU A 95 5.67 -5.88 -6.09
C LEU A 95 5.35 -5.24 -7.44
N ARG A 96 6.38 -4.77 -8.14
CA ARG A 96 6.24 -4.14 -9.45
C ARG A 96 6.79 -5.05 -10.55
N PRO A 97 5.93 -5.69 -11.36
CA PRO A 97 6.37 -6.44 -12.53
C PRO A 97 6.86 -5.47 -13.61
N LEU A 98 7.96 -5.81 -14.28
CA LEU A 98 8.50 -5.09 -15.42
C LEU A 98 8.54 -6.00 -16.67
N SER A 99 8.36 -5.41 -17.85
CA SER A 99 8.44 -6.10 -19.14
C SER A 99 9.88 -6.36 -19.59
N VAL A 100 10.74 -6.80 -18.68
CA VAL A 100 12.14 -7.17 -18.94
C VAL A 100 12.42 -8.55 -18.33
N PRO A 101 13.39 -9.33 -18.84
CA PRO A 101 13.65 -10.66 -18.30
C PRO A 101 14.03 -10.62 -16.83
N THR A 102 15.05 -9.83 -16.51
CA THR A 102 15.62 -9.71 -15.16
C THR A 102 15.95 -8.26 -14.86
N VAL A 103 15.73 -7.87 -13.60
CA VAL A 103 16.08 -6.54 -13.08
C VAL A 103 17.44 -6.59 -12.38
N ALA A 104 18.31 -5.63 -12.68
CA ALA A 104 19.61 -5.50 -12.02
C ALA A 104 19.46 -5.31 -10.49
N PRO A 105 20.36 -5.87 -9.65
CA PRO A 105 20.24 -5.75 -8.19
C PRO A 105 20.12 -4.32 -7.66
N SER A 106 20.80 -3.36 -8.31
CA SER A 106 20.78 -1.93 -7.94
C SER A 106 19.44 -1.23 -8.22
N GLU A 107 18.64 -1.75 -9.15
CA GLU A 107 17.35 -1.16 -9.55
C GLU A 107 16.15 -1.92 -8.99
N ARG A 108 16.42 -3.09 -8.40
CA ARG A 108 15.43 -4.03 -7.87
C ARG A 108 14.66 -3.46 -6.69
N TYR A 109 15.30 -2.67 -5.84
CA TYR A 109 14.69 -2.12 -4.64
C TYR A 109 14.62 -0.60 -4.74
N ALA A 110 13.46 -0.04 -4.41
CA ALA A 110 13.31 1.39 -4.19
C ALA A 110 12.57 1.62 -2.89
N VAL A 111 13.14 2.45 -2.02
CA VAL A 111 12.53 2.85 -0.74
C VAL A 111 12.11 4.30 -0.85
N VAL A 112 10.87 4.59 -0.49
CA VAL A 112 10.29 5.94 -0.53
C VAL A 112 9.69 6.25 0.83
N ARG A 113 10.01 7.42 1.40
CA ARG A 113 9.37 7.87 2.64
C ARG A 113 7.95 8.35 2.36
N CYS A 114 7.00 7.91 3.18
CA CYS A 114 5.60 8.31 3.05
C CYS A 114 5.38 9.71 3.61
N HIS A 115 4.49 10.49 2.98
CA HIS A 115 4.21 11.87 3.37
C HIS A 115 2.70 12.06 3.57
N SER A 116 2.32 12.81 4.60
CA SER A 116 0.95 13.27 4.82
C SER A 116 0.87 14.79 4.86
N TYR A 117 -0.33 15.35 4.90
CA TYR A 117 -0.54 16.78 5.15
C TYR A 117 -0.60 17.02 6.66
N GLY A 118 0.20 17.98 7.15
CA GLY A 118 0.18 18.42 8.55
C GLY A 118 -0.53 19.77 8.71
N ASN A 119 -0.47 20.34 9.90
CA ASN A 119 -1.03 21.67 10.22
C ASN A 119 -0.38 22.86 9.45
N GLY A 120 0.59 22.63 8.56
CA GLY A 120 1.29 23.66 7.79
C GLY A 120 1.06 23.55 6.27
N PRO A 121 1.52 24.53 5.47
CA PRO A 121 1.24 24.61 4.03
C PRO A 121 2.06 23.64 3.15
N GLY A 122 2.30 22.41 3.61
CA GLY A 122 3.11 21.43 2.87
C GLY A 122 2.95 19.98 3.34
N LYS A 123 3.42 19.06 2.49
CA LYS A 123 3.52 17.64 2.80
C LYS A 123 4.61 17.42 3.86
N GLN A 124 4.25 16.80 4.97
CA GLN A 124 5.16 16.41 6.05
C GLN A 124 5.44 14.91 5.98
N PRO A 125 6.68 14.46 6.19
CA PRO A 125 6.99 13.04 6.26
C PRO A 125 6.26 12.41 7.45
N ILE A 126 5.60 11.26 7.22
CA ILE A 126 5.05 10.46 8.30
C ILE A 126 6.22 9.79 9.03
N PRO A 127 6.32 9.92 10.37
CA PRO A 127 7.37 9.24 11.13
C PRO A 127 7.37 7.72 10.87
N ASN A 128 8.55 7.15 10.63
CA ASN A 128 8.77 5.70 10.49
C ASN A 128 7.85 4.98 9.49
N CYS A 129 7.34 5.68 8.47
CA CYS A 129 6.48 5.12 7.45
C CYS A 129 7.18 5.15 6.09
N PHE A 130 7.39 3.97 5.52
CA PHE A 130 8.16 3.77 4.29
C PHE A 130 7.39 2.92 3.31
N ARG A 131 7.69 3.08 2.02
CA ARG A 131 7.20 2.25 0.94
C ARG A 131 8.39 1.56 0.27
N LEU A 132 8.38 0.23 0.26
CA LEU A 132 9.36 -0.61 -0.42
C LEU A 132 8.74 -1.12 -1.72
N ILE A 133 9.36 -0.76 -2.84
CA ILE A 133 9.00 -1.23 -4.17
C ILE A 133 10.06 -2.26 -4.59
N VAL A 134 9.61 -3.48 -4.83
CA VAL A 134 10.45 -4.56 -5.39
C VAL A 134 10.09 -4.73 -6.85
N ARG A 135 11.01 -4.33 -7.73
CA ARG A 135 10.88 -4.50 -9.18
C ARG A 135 11.40 -5.87 -9.57
N HIS A 136 10.64 -6.59 -10.39
CA HIS A 136 11.06 -7.90 -10.89
C HIS A 136 10.74 -8.05 -12.37
N GLY A 137 11.60 -8.77 -13.07
CA GLY A 137 11.36 -9.19 -14.43
C GLY A 137 10.48 -10.44 -14.49
N TYR A 138 10.13 -10.87 -15.70
CA TYR A 138 9.29 -12.04 -15.92
C TYR A 138 10.04 -13.38 -15.76
N THR A 139 11.38 -13.38 -15.78
CA THR A 139 12.19 -14.57 -15.44
C THR A 139 12.74 -14.52 -14.01
N ASP A 140 12.48 -13.45 -13.26
CA ASP A 140 12.95 -13.32 -11.89
C ASP A 140 12.08 -14.13 -10.93
N GLU A 141 12.72 -14.92 -10.08
CA GLU A 141 12.04 -15.65 -9.01
C GLU A 141 11.74 -14.71 -7.83
N VAL A 142 10.50 -14.21 -7.75
CA VAL A 142 10.12 -13.14 -6.82
C VAL A 142 9.97 -13.64 -5.38
N ILE A 143 9.47 -14.86 -5.21
CA ILE A 143 9.18 -15.46 -3.90
C ILE A 143 10.20 -16.54 -3.63
N THR A 144 11.24 -16.17 -2.90
CA THR A 144 12.25 -17.11 -2.39
C THR A 144 12.41 -16.90 -0.88
N PRO A 145 12.65 -17.95 -0.08
CA PRO A 145 12.64 -17.88 1.38
C PRO A 145 13.65 -16.88 1.97
N ASP A 146 14.76 -16.66 1.28
CA ASP A 146 15.83 -15.73 1.63
C ASP A 146 15.46 -14.26 1.36
N ARG A 147 14.62 -13.98 0.36
CA ARG A 147 14.27 -12.60 -0.04
C ARG A 147 13.30 -11.91 0.91
N GLY A 148 12.49 -12.65 1.65
CA GLY A 148 11.65 -12.09 2.72
C GLY A 148 12.47 -11.45 3.85
N ILE A 149 13.65 -12.01 4.14
CA ILE A 149 14.58 -11.52 5.15
C ILE A 149 15.28 -10.23 4.68
N LEU A 150 15.57 -10.11 3.38
CA LEU A 150 16.24 -8.92 2.81
C LEU A 150 15.40 -7.63 2.96
N ALA A 151 14.07 -7.74 2.89
CA ALA A 151 13.16 -6.61 3.09
C ALA A 151 13.19 -6.07 4.53
N VAL A 152 13.36 -6.95 5.51
CA VAL A 152 13.51 -6.58 6.93
C VAL A 152 14.91 -5.98 7.18
N ILE A 153 15.96 -6.57 6.60
CA ILE A 153 17.34 -6.08 6.74
C ILE A 153 17.50 -4.67 6.17
N PHE A 154 16.99 -4.38 4.97
CA PHE A 154 17.10 -3.04 4.37
C PHE A 154 16.45 -1.92 5.21
N LEU A 155 15.48 -2.27 6.05
CA LEU A 155 14.75 -1.34 6.92
C LEU A 155 15.46 -1.09 8.26
N VAL A 156 16.29 -2.02 8.72
CA VAL A 156 17.06 -1.91 9.98
C VAL A 156 18.33 -1.05 9.80
N PHE A 157 18.83 -0.92 8.57
CA PHE A 157 20.06 -0.17 8.24
C PHE A 157 19.81 1.22 7.60
N LEU A 158 18.56 1.73 7.64
CA LEU A 158 18.14 3.03 7.10
C LEU A 158 17.75 3.99 8.23
#